data_AF-A0AAU9UVI4-F1
#
_entry.id   AF-A0AAU9UVI4-F1
#
_cell.length_a   1.000
_cell.length_b   1.000
_cell.length_c   1.000
_cell.angle_alpha   90.00
_cell.angle_beta   90.00
_cell.angle_gamma   90.00
#
_symmetry.space_group_name_H-M   'P 1'
#
loop_
_entity.id
_entity.type
_entity.pdbx_description
1 polymer ?
#
loop_
_entity_poly.entity_id
_entity_poly.type
_entity_poly.pdbx_seq_one_letter_code
_entity_poly.pdbx_strand_id
1 'polypeptide(L)'
;MDFKKWATRGQDKLLQKTRKELTQVVLFQQTGLLADIMKQGFSTSNDGNTARKFFRDFEKSAEIIGVDVDLINIFAFILQTITSQHNINVENFKIYCRETAELYVVLYPWSYVPSSVHKLLMHGAEIGQHVTFIPIGMMSKETFPKNW
;
A
#
# COMPACT_ATOMS: atom_id res chain seq x y z
N MET A 1 17.14 4.00 -2.09
CA MET A 1 17.01 2.66 -2.71
C MET A 1 18.36 2.26 -3.28
N ASP A 2 18.81 1.04 -3.03
CA ASP A 2 20.21 0.61 -3.34
C ASP A 2 20.42 0.33 -4.83
N PHE A 3 19.35 0.07 -5.56
CA PHE A 3 19.33 -0.03 -7.01
C PHE A 3 17.97 0.44 -7.54
N LYS A 4 17.94 0.88 -8.79
CA LYS A 4 16.74 1.39 -9.47
C LYS A 4 16.41 0.52 -10.67
N LYS A 5 15.98 -0.72 -10.42
CA LYS A 5 15.60 -1.72 -11.43
C LYS A 5 14.45 -2.58 -10.91
N TRP A 6 13.55 -2.95 -11.81
CA TRP A 6 12.45 -3.87 -11.49
C TRP A 6 12.93 -5.30 -11.17
N ALA A 7 13.69 -5.91 -12.09
CA ALA A 7 14.11 -7.29 -11.94
C ALA A 7 15.48 -7.38 -11.24
N THR A 8 15.51 -7.98 -10.06
CA THR A 8 16.74 -8.24 -9.31
C THR A 8 17.36 -9.57 -9.73
N ARG A 9 18.61 -9.56 -10.17
CA ARG A 9 19.39 -10.76 -10.53
C ARG A 9 20.80 -10.67 -9.94
N GLY A 10 21.40 -11.82 -9.64
CA GLY A 10 22.76 -11.88 -9.10
C GLY A 10 22.92 -11.04 -7.82
N GLN A 11 23.89 -10.13 -7.83
CA GLN A 11 24.21 -9.25 -6.70
C GLN A 11 23.04 -8.37 -6.24
N ASP A 12 22.20 -7.90 -7.17
CA ASP A 12 21.04 -7.05 -6.85
C ASP A 12 20.04 -7.81 -5.94
N LYS A 13 19.96 -9.15 -6.06
CA LYS A 13 19.11 -10.00 -5.20
C LYS A 13 19.64 -10.08 -3.77
N LEU A 14 20.96 -10.09 -3.58
CA LEU A 14 21.57 -10.08 -2.26
C LEU A 14 21.34 -8.73 -1.57
N LEU A 15 21.55 -7.62 -2.30
CA LEU A 15 21.27 -6.27 -1.80
C LEU A 15 19.80 -6.11 -1.41
N GLN A 16 18.87 -6.58 -2.24
CA GLN A 16 17.44 -6.56 -1.93
C GLN A 16 17.12 -7.32 -0.63
N LYS A 17 17.69 -8.52 -0.46
CA LYS A 17 17.47 -9.34 0.73
C LYS A 17 17.99 -8.63 1.98
N THR A 18 19.22 -8.14 1.96
CA THR A 18 19.83 -7.43 3.09
C THR A 18 19.05 -6.17 3.46
N ARG A 19 18.67 -5.35 2.46
CA ARG A 19 17.84 -4.17 2.69
C ARG A 19 16.49 -4.55 3.31
N LYS A 20 15.82 -5.56 2.77
CA LYS A 20 14.53 -6.05 3.30
C LYS A 20 14.64 -6.44 4.76
N GLU A 21 15.64 -7.25 5.12
CA GLU A 21 15.85 -7.70 6.50
C GLU A 21 16.11 -6.51 7.45
N LEU A 22 16.95 -5.56 7.04
CA LEU A 22 17.19 -4.33 7.81
C LEU A 22 15.92 -3.49 7.98
N THR A 23 15.19 -3.25 6.89
CA THR A 23 13.93 -2.49 6.92
C THR A 23 12.91 -3.16 7.83
N GLN A 24 12.79 -4.48 7.82
CA GLN A 24 11.88 -5.22 8.71
C GLN A 24 12.24 -5.05 10.19
N VAL A 25 13.53 -5.15 10.52
CA VAL A 25 14.02 -4.95 11.89
C VAL A 25 13.77 -3.52 12.36
N VAL A 26 14.14 -2.52 11.57
CA VAL A 26 13.96 -1.10 11.91
C VAL A 26 12.48 -0.75 12.05
N LEU A 27 11.64 -1.24 11.14
CA LEU A 27 10.19 -1.04 11.19
C LEU A 27 9.59 -1.59 12.48
N PHE A 28 9.97 -2.82 12.86
CA PHE A 28 9.51 -3.41 14.12
C PHE A 28 10.03 -2.64 15.33
N GLN A 29 11.31 -2.28 15.37
CA GLN A 29 11.90 -1.56 16.51
C GLN A 29 11.28 -0.18 16.72
N GLN A 30 10.99 0.56 15.64
CA GLN A 30 10.51 1.94 15.75
C GLN A 30 8.99 2.06 15.84
N THR A 31 8.24 1.12 15.27
CA THR A 31 6.76 1.22 15.19
C THR A 31 6.05 0.04 15.87
N GLY A 32 6.77 -1.03 16.22
CA GLY A 32 6.19 -2.29 16.68
C GLY A 32 5.37 -3.00 15.59
N LEU A 33 5.63 -2.73 14.31
CA LEU A 33 4.92 -3.32 13.17
C LEU A 33 5.70 -4.49 12.59
N LEU A 34 5.07 -5.66 12.50
CA LEU A 34 5.62 -6.84 11.84
C LEU A 34 5.09 -6.90 10.40
N ALA A 35 5.86 -6.41 9.43
CA ALA A 35 5.49 -6.42 8.02
C ALA A 35 6.33 -7.42 7.20
N ASP A 36 5.70 -8.03 6.21
CA ASP A 36 6.32 -8.94 5.22
C ASP A 36 7.02 -10.16 5.84
N ILE A 37 6.50 -10.65 6.97
CA ILE A 37 6.94 -11.87 7.64
C ILE A 37 6.02 -13.02 7.23
N MET A 38 6.59 -14.14 6.78
CA MET A 38 5.83 -15.35 6.53
C MET A 38 5.35 -15.97 7.85
N LYS A 39 4.05 -16.16 8.00
CA LYS A 39 3.46 -16.93 9.10
C LYS A 39 3.50 -18.43 8.71
N GLN A 40 3.29 -19.34 9.65
CA GLN A 40 3.14 -20.76 9.30
C GLN A 40 1.91 -20.93 8.37
N GLY A 41 2.10 -21.60 7.23
CA GLY A 41 1.15 -21.61 6.10
C GLY A 41 1.42 -20.48 5.10
N PHE A 42 0.79 -20.49 3.92
CA PHE A 42 1.03 -19.52 2.83
C PHE A 42 0.60 -18.05 3.15
N SER A 43 0.44 -17.70 4.43
CA SER A 43 -0.03 -16.40 4.89
C SER A 43 1.14 -15.50 5.29
N THR A 44 0.99 -14.19 5.05
CA THR A 44 1.99 -13.19 5.46
C THR A 44 1.44 -12.35 6.61
N SER A 45 2.31 -11.63 7.31
CA SER A 45 1.92 -10.66 8.33
C SER A 45 1.24 -9.41 7.76
N ASN A 46 1.15 -9.28 6.44
CA ASN A 46 0.49 -8.16 5.76
C ASN A 46 -1.03 -8.38 5.70
N ASP A 47 -1.69 -8.27 6.84
CA ASP A 47 -3.15 -8.18 6.96
C ASP A 47 -3.61 -6.71 7.05
N GLY A 48 -4.92 -6.47 7.12
CA GLY A 48 -5.44 -5.10 7.17
C GLY A 48 -5.12 -4.38 8.47
N ASN A 49 -4.87 -5.09 9.58
CA ASN A 49 -4.36 -4.47 10.81
C ASN A 49 -2.94 -3.93 10.59
N THR A 50 -2.08 -4.72 9.96
CA THR A 50 -0.73 -4.28 9.56
C THR A 50 -0.79 -3.08 8.62
N ALA A 51 -1.66 -3.12 7.60
CA ALA A 51 -1.83 -1.99 6.67
C ALA A 51 -2.33 -0.72 7.38
N ARG A 52 -3.35 -0.82 8.24
CA ARG A 52 -3.88 0.32 9.01
C ARG A 52 -2.81 0.96 9.90
N LYS A 53 -2.00 0.14 10.57
CA LYS A 53 -0.91 0.64 11.42
C LYS A 53 0.20 1.28 10.59
N PHE A 54 0.55 0.71 9.44
CA PHE A 54 1.53 1.27 8.51
C PHE A 54 1.13 2.68 8.02
N PHE A 55 -0.12 2.86 7.60
CA PHE A 55 -0.60 4.16 7.09
C PHE A 55 -0.96 5.17 8.19
N ARG A 56 -1.13 4.74 9.44
CA ARG A 56 -1.36 5.66 10.58
C ARG A 56 -0.13 6.52 10.85
N ASP A 57 1.05 5.90 10.81
CA ASP A 57 2.34 6.56 11.05
C ASP A 57 3.08 6.74 9.72
N PHE A 58 2.41 7.26 8.69
CA PHE A 58 2.90 7.28 7.32
C PHE A 58 4.26 7.97 7.15
N GLU A 59 4.55 9.03 7.92
CA GLU A 59 5.84 9.74 7.89
C GLU A 59 6.98 8.81 8.30
N LYS A 60 6.81 8.12 9.44
CA LYS A 60 7.77 7.17 9.98
C LYS A 60 7.92 5.96 9.06
N SER A 61 6.81 5.46 8.53
CA SER A 61 6.81 4.37 7.55
C SER A 61 7.59 4.75 6.29
N ALA A 62 7.37 5.93 5.73
CA ALA A 62 8.04 6.45 4.54
C ALA A 62 9.56 6.61 4.77
N GLU A 63 9.94 7.19 5.92
CA GLU A 63 11.33 7.32 6.35
C GLU A 63 12.04 5.97 6.39
N ILE A 64 11.46 4.97 7.07
CA ILE A 64 12.07 3.66 7.28
C ILE A 64 12.24 2.87 5.98
N ILE A 65 11.23 2.90 5.08
CA ILE A 65 11.30 2.18 3.81
C ILE A 65 12.11 2.94 2.74
N GLY A 66 12.28 4.25 2.92
CA GLY A 66 12.95 5.14 1.98
C GLY A 66 12.10 5.41 0.73
N VAL A 67 10.81 5.68 0.93
CA VAL A 67 9.84 6.11 -0.10
C VAL A 67 9.42 7.54 0.19
N ASP A 68 9.00 8.25 -0.84
CA ASP A 68 8.51 9.61 -0.76
C ASP A 68 7.30 9.71 0.18
N VAL A 69 7.39 10.63 1.16
CA VAL A 69 6.40 10.75 2.23
C VAL A 69 5.06 11.24 1.70
N ASP A 70 5.08 12.14 0.72
CA ASP A 70 3.87 12.70 0.12
C ASP A 70 3.12 11.60 -0.63
N LEU A 71 3.83 10.74 -1.37
CA LEU A 71 3.22 9.60 -2.04
C LEU A 71 2.56 8.63 -1.05
N ILE A 72 3.19 8.31 0.09
CA ILE A 72 2.56 7.43 1.10
C ILE A 72 1.32 8.10 1.71
N ASN A 73 1.40 9.40 2.01
CA ASN A 73 0.27 10.17 2.53
C ASN A 73 -0.92 10.18 1.54
N ILE A 74 -0.63 10.39 0.25
CA ILE A 74 -1.63 10.33 -0.83
C ILE A 74 -2.31 8.97 -0.85
N PHE A 75 -1.55 7.86 -0.78
CA PHE A 75 -2.15 6.51 -0.70
C PHE A 75 -2.97 6.30 0.57
N ALA A 76 -2.52 6.82 1.72
CA ALA A 76 -3.29 6.77 2.96
C ALA A 76 -4.65 7.48 2.80
N PHE A 77 -4.65 8.66 2.17
CA PHE A 77 -5.84 9.45 1.89
C PHE A 77 -6.79 8.76 0.91
N ILE A 78 -6.27 8.19 -0.18
CA ILE A 78 -7.05 7.44 -1.17
C ILE A 78 -7.74 6.25 -0.49
N LEU A 79 -7.00 5.46 0.29
CA LEU A 79 -7.55 4.30 0.98
C LEU A 79 -8.62 4.72 2.00
N GLN A 80 -8.36 5.77 2.80
CA GLN A 80 -9.35 6.30 3.73
C GLN A 80 -10.61 6.75 3.01
N THR A 81 -10.48 7.48 1.90
CA THR A 81 -11.61 7.99 1.12
C THR A 81 -12.50 6.84 0.64
N ILE A 82 -11.93 5.78 0.07
CA ILE A 82 -12.70 4.64 -0.46
C ILE A 82 -13.31 3.78 0.67
N THR A 83 -12.67 3.74 1.83
CA THR A 83 -13.23 3.07 3.02
C THR A 83 -14.20 3.94 3.82
N SER A 84 -14.28 5.23 3.50
CA SER A 84 -15.20 6.16 4.16
C SER A 84 -16.64 5.83 3.79
N GLN A 85 -17.56 6.06 4.72
CA GLN A 85 -18.99 5.86 4.49
C GLN A 85 -19.65 7.16 4.00
N HIS A 86 -18.91 7.95 3.22
CA HIS A 86 -19.31 9.30 2.83
C HIS A 86 -19.42 9.39 1.30
N ASN A 87 -20.24 10.35 0.86
CA ASN A 87 -20.37 10.63 -0.56
C ASN A 87 -19.07 11.25 -1.07
N ILE A 88 -18.46 10.59 -2.06
CA ILE A 88 -17.22 11.04 -2.69
C ILE A 88 -17.59 11.79 -3.98
N ASN A 89 -17.02 12.98 -4.19
CA ASN A 89 -17.08 13.61 -5.51
C ASN A 89 -16.20 12.80 -6.48
N VAL A 90 -16.85 12.01 -7.32
CA VAL A 90 -16.16 11.04 -8.18
C VAL A 90 -15.24 11.71 -9.20
N GLU A 91 -15.62 12.88 -9.73
CA GLU A 91 -14.80 13.56 -10.74
C GLU A 91 -13.49 14.07 -10.13
N ASN A 92 -13.58 14.73 -8.98
CA ASN A 92 -12.40 15.18 -8.24
C ASN A 92 -11.51 14.00 -7.82
N PHE A 93 -12.13 12.90 -7.39
CA PHE A 93 -11.40 11.70 -7.00
C PHE A 93 -10.69 11.03 -8.20
N LYS A 94 -11.32 10.99 -9.38
CA LYS A 94 -10.69 10.51 -10.62
C LYS A 94 -9.46 11.34 -11.00
N ILE A 95 -9.57 12.68 -10.95
CA ILE A 95 -8.46 13.58 -11.23
C ILE A 95 -7.32 13.33 -10.23
N TYR A 96 -7.63 13.27 -8.94
CA TYR A 96 -6.65 13.03 -7.88
C TYR A 96 -5.90 11.69 -8.04
N CYS A 97 -6.63 10.61 -8.35
CA CYS A 97 -6.01 9.30 -8.62
C CYS A 97 -5.13 9.30 -9.87
N ARG A 98 -5.51 10.05 -10.92
CA ARG A 98 -4.72 10.19 -12.14
C ARG A 98 -3.41 10.95 -11.87
N GLU A 99 -3.49 12.09 -11.20
CA GLU A 99 -2.31 12.87 -10.79
C GLU A 99 -1.38 12.02 -9.91
N THR A 100 -1.93 11.21 -9.02
CA THR A 100 -1.16 10.26 -8.20
C THR A 100 -0.42 9.21 -9.05
N ALA A 101 -1.05 8.70 -10.11
CA ALA A 101 -0.42 7.75 -11.03
C ALA A 101 0.73 8.40 -11.80
N GLU A 102 0.55 9.64 -12.26
CA GLU A 102 1.58 10.43 -12.94
C GLU A 102 2.77 10.72 -11.99
N LEU A 103 2.49 11.12 -10.75
CA LEU A 103 3.50 11.33 -9.71
C LEU A 103 4.31 10.05 -9.43
N TYR A 104 3.64 8.89 -9.32
CA TYR A 104 4.32 7.61 -9.11
C TYR A 104 5.34 7.31 -10.21
N VAL A 105 4.97 7.50 -11.47
CA VAL A 105 5.85 7.23 -12.63
C VAL A 105 7.04 8.19 -12.64
N VAL A 106 6.84 9.45 -12.26
CA VAL A 106 7.92 10.44 -12.15
C VAL A 106 8.90 10.10 -11.01
N LEU A 107 8.40 9.71 -9.83
CA LEU A 107 9.24 9.40 -8.68
C LEU A 107 9.97 8.04 -8.83
N TYR A 108 9.31 7.05 -9.42
CA TYR A 108 9.79 5.67 -9.51
C TYR A 108 9.73 5.10 -10.94
N PRO A 109 10.39 5.72 -11.93
CA PRO A 109 10.31 5.30 -13.35
C PRO A 109 10.86 3.89 -13.62
N TRP A 110 11.62 3.36 -12.67
CA TRP A 110 12.27 2.05 -12.73
C TRP A 110 11.44 0.92 -12.12
N SER A 111 10.30 1.24 -11.49
CA SER A 111 9.39 0.29 -10.84
C SER A 111 8.08 0.22 -11.62
N TYR A 112 7.56 -0.98 -11.85
CA TYR A 112 6.23 -1.15 -12.40
C TYR A 112 5.17 -0.86 -11.34
N VAL A 113 4.10 -0.16 -11.72
CA VAL A 113 2.92 0.03 -10.87
C VAL A 113 2.26 -1.34 -10.65
N PRO A 114 2.11 -1.82 -9.39
CA PRO A 114 1.44 -3.09 -9.13
C PRO A 114 0.00 -3.11 -9.67
N SER A 115 -0.47 -4.24 -10.18
CA SER A 115 -1.82 -4.33 -10.78
C SER A 115 -2.94 -3.91 -9.84
N SER A 116 -2.81 -4.13 -8.53
CA SER A 116 -3.79 -3.68 -7.54
C SER A 116 -3.81 -2.16 -7.40
N VAL A 117 -2.64 -1.51 -7.38
CA VAL A 117 -2.49 -0.05 -7.36
C VAL A 117 -3.01 0.55 -8.66
N HIS A 118 -2.69 -0.05 -9.81
CA HIS A 118 -3.23 0.40 -11.09
C HIS A 118 -4.76 0.34 -11.11
N LYS A 119 -5.36 -0.78 -10.66
CA LYS A 119 -6.81 -0.89 -10.55
C LYS A 119 -7.41 0.14 -9.59
N LEU A 120 -6.74 0.41 -8.47
CA LEU A 120 -7.16 1.43 -7.51
C LEU A 120 -7.20 2.82 -8.15
N LEU A 121 -6.11 3.21 -8.82
CA LEU A 121 -5.98 4.56 -9.38
C LEU A 121 -6.83 4.75 -10.66
N MET A 122 -6.95 3.72 -11.50
CA MET A 122 -7.69 3.83 -12.76
C MET A 122 -9.18 3.51 -12.63
N HIS A 123 -9.55 2.58 -11.74
CA HIS A 123 -10.92 2.05 -11.64
C HIS A 123 -11.54 2.22 -10.24
N GLY A 124 -10.79 2.64 -9.22
CA GLY A 124 -11.31 2.77 -7.86
C GLY A 124 -12.49 3.74 -7.74
N ALA A 125 -12.50 4.78 -8.55
CA ALA A 125 -13.57 5.77 -8.63
C ALA A 125 -14.90 5.19 -9.17
N GLU A 126 -14.82 4.23 -10.11
CA GLU A 126 -15.99 3.59 -10.74
C GLU A 126 -16.55 2.47 -9.85
N ILE A 127 -15.68 1.76 -9.12
CA ILE A 127 -16.10 0.75 -8.14
C ILE A 127 -16.94 1.38 -7.02
N GLY A 128 -16.59 2.60 -6.58
CA GLY A 128 -17.39 3.35 -5.62
C GLY A 128 -18.78 3.77 -6.13
N GLN A 129 -18.99 3.84 -7.45
CA GLN A 129 -20.29 4.17 -8.06
C GLN A 129 -21.22 2.97 -8.20
N HIS A 130 -20.68 1.77 -8.41
CA HIS A 130 -21.46 0.55 -8.69
C HIS A 130 -21.68 -0.35 -7.48
N VAL A 131 -20.96 -0.16 -6.37
CA VAL A 131 -21.19 -0.89 -5.13
C VAL A 131 -22.25 -0.16 -4.32
N THR A 132 -23.51 -0.52 -4.54
CA THR A 132 -24.65 -0.15 -3.69
C THR A 132 -24.31 -0.42 -2.23
N PHE A 133 -24.11 0.65 -1.45
CA PHE A 133 -24.22 0.69 0.02
C PHE A 133 -23.47 -0.38 0.83
N ILE A 134 -22.30 -0.82 0.38
CA ILE A 134 -21.40 -1.61 1.24
C ILE A 134 -20.00 -0.99 1.10
N PRO A 135 -19.50 -0.29 2.14
CA PRO A 135 -18.11 0.17 2.16
C PRO A 135 -17.20 -1.02 1.86
N ILE A 136 -16.21 -0.86 0.98
CA ILE A 136 -15.31 -1.97 0.58
C ILE A 136 -14.67 -2.65 1.81
N GLY A 137 -14.49 -1.92 2.91
CA GLY A 137 -14.07 -2.46 4.21
C GLY A 137 -14.97 -3.58 4.76
N MET A 138 -16.28 -3.53 4.50
CA MET A 138 -17.25 -4.54 4.92
C MET A 138 -17.26 -5.79 4.01
N MET A 139 -16.69 -5.71 2.80
CA MET A 139 -16.44 -6.88 1.93
C MET A 139 -15.02 -7.43 2.06
N SER A 140 -14.18 -6.82 2.91
CA SER A 140 -12.81 -7.27 3.11
C SER A 140 -12.79 -8.66 3.78
N LYS A 141 -11.73 -9.46 3.58
CA LYS A 141 -11.59 -10.77 4.24
C LYS A 141 -11.66 -10.70 5.78
N GLU A 142 -11.62 -9.51 6.37
CA GLU A 142 -11.63 -9.26 7.81
C GLU A 142 -13.05 -9.27 8.43
N THR A 143 -14.11 -9.16 7.62
CA THR A 143 -15.51 -9.23 8.10
C THR A 143 -16.09 -10.64 8.14
N PHE A 144 -15.44 -11.63 7.52
CA PHE A 144 -15.86 -13.03 7.67
C PHE A 144 -15.42 -13.54 9.05
N PRO A 145 -16.32 -14.16 9.83
CA PRO A 145 -15.94 -14.75 11.11
C PRO A 145 -14.83 -15.77 10.87
N LYS A 146 -13.72 -15.60 11.59
CA LYS A 146 -12.70 -16.63 11.70
C LYS A 146 -13.30 -17.75 12.54
N ASN A 147 -14.05 -18.64 11.89
CA ASN A 147 -14.48 -19.88 12.52
C ASN A 147 -13.21 -20.67 12.85
N TRP A 148 -12.98 -20.90 14.13
CA TRP A 148 -11.93 -21.78 14.65
C TRP A 148 -12.36 -23.23 14.43
#